data_AF-A0A7S4DDP5-F1
#
_entry.id   AF-A0A7S4DDP5-F1
#
_cell.length_a   1.000
_cell.length_b   1.000
_cell.length_c   1.000
_cell.angle_alpha   90.00
_cell.angle_beta   90.00
_cell.angle_gamma   90.00
#
_symmetry.space_group_name_H-M   'P 1'
#
loop_
_entity.id
_entity.type
_entity.pdbx_description
1 polymer ?
#
loop_
_entity_poly.entity_id
_entity_poly.type
_entity_poly.pdbx_seq_one_letter_code
_entity_poly.pdbx_strand_id
1 'polypeptide(L)'
;AGGDGSGGAAGAAEQPLMFLSRREVELEDIELKVDGSQAAWIINLLLGLFEDTVRSYVAGALRDLLATYSNVLLRRLNGLVGADAAPLLLQLAGARLGDLAPATAEEYKELTEGPPGEDEDDDDDDDDDDDDDD
;
A
#
# COMPACT_ATOMS: atom_id res chain seq x y z
N ALA A 1 -48.08 -13.64 3.53
CA ALA A 1 -47.43 -12.39 3.07
C ALA A 1 -46.00 -12.43 3.57
N GLY A 2 -45.05 -12.64 2.65
CA GLY A 2 -43.63 -12.37 2.89
C GLY A 2 -43.38 -10.86 2.87
N GLY A 3 -42.18 -10.36 3.16
CA GLY A 3 -40.92 -11.04 3.34
C GLY A 3 -39.97 -10.17 4.16
N ASP A 4 -38.91 -10.82 4.63
CA ASP A 4 -37.82 -10.26 5.41
C ASP A 4 -36.88 -9.46 4.50
N GLY A 5 -36.75 -8.16 4.77
CA GLY A 5 -35.96 -7.21 4.01
C GLY A 5 -34.50 -7.22 4.48
N SER A 6 -33.78 -8.29 4.16
CA SER A 6 -32.32 -8.29 4.18
C SER A 6 -31.84 -7.41 3.02
N GLY A 7 -31.49 -6.16 3.33
CA GLY A 7 -30.80 -5.24 2.42
C GLY A 7 -29.44 -5.80 2.08
N GLY A 8 -29.38 -6.53 0.96
CA GLY A 8 -28.16 -7.07 0.39
C GLY A 8 -27.17 -5.95 0.08
N ALA A 9 -25.96 -6.10 0.60
CA ALA A 9 -24.79 -5.41 0.07
C ALA A 9 -24.74 -5.70 -1.43
N ALA A 10 -25.03 -4.67 -2.21
CA ALA A 10 -25.07 -4.74 -3.66
C ALA A 10 -23.68 -5.14 -4.20
N GLY A 11 -23.59 -6.34 -4.76
CA GLY A 11 -22.79 -6.66 -5.95
C GLY A 11 -21.38 -6.07 -6.03
N ALA A 12 -20.52 -6.28 -5.03
CA ALA A 12 -19.09 -6.31 -5.30
C ALA A 12 -18.85 -7.54 -6.19
N ALA A 13 -18.70 -7.31 -7.50
CA ALA A 13 -18.36 -8.37 -8.43
C ALA A 13 -17.14 -9.13 -7.87
N GLU A 14 -17.25 -10.45 -7.74
CA GLU A 14 -16.16 -11.34 -7.34
C GLU A 14 -15.07 -11.26 -8.41
N GLN A 15 -14.24 -10.22 -8.33
CA GLN A 15 -13.14 -10.00 -9.26
C GLN A 15 -11.86 -10.56 -8.63
N PRO A 16 -11.03 -11.25 -9.41
CA PRO A 16 -9.75 -11.73 -8.91
C PRO A 16 -8.87 -10.54 -8.54
N LEU A 17 -8.43 -10.51 -7.29
CA LEU A 17 -7.52 -9.50 -6.76
C LEU A 17 -6.10 -10.06 -6.73
N MET A 18 -5.16 -9.30 -7.29
CA MET A 18 -3.74 -9.57 -7.16
C MET A 18 -3.23 -8.90 -5.89
N PHE A 19 -2.57 -9.68 -5.05
CA PHE A 19 -1.93 -9.23 -3.82
C PHE A 19 -0.54 -9.87 -3.67
N LEU A 20 0.31 -9.27 -2.83
CA LEU A 20 1.62 -9.83 -2.50
C LEU A 20 1.53 -10.55 -1.16
N SER A 21 1.66 -11.88 -1.19
CA SER A 21 1.60 -12.72 0.00
C SER A 21 2.84 -12.64 0.89
N ARG A 22 3.99 -12.24 0.34
CA ARG A 22 5.26 -12.15 1.08
C ARG A 22 6.08 -10.97 0.56
N ARG A 23 6.59 -10.17 1.49
CA ARG A 23 7.45 -9.00 1.24
C ARG A 23 8.66 -9.10 2.16
N GLU A 24 9.84 -9.27 1.59
CA GLU A 24 11.08 -9.47 2.35
C GLU A 24 12.15 -8.49 1.90
N VAL A 25 12.90 -7.98 2.87
CA VAL A 25 14.06 -7.12 2.66
C VAL A 25 15.21 -7.77 3.43
N GLU A 26 16.29 -8.05 2.73
CA GLU A 26 17.52 -8.58 3.30
C GLU A 26 18.63 -7.54 3.10
N LEU A 27 19.34 -7.23 4.19
CA LEU A 27 20.45 -6.28 4.19
C LEU A 27 21.73 -7.04 4.52
N GLU A 28 22.57 -7.21 3.51
CA GLU A 28 23.84 -7.91 3.62
C GLU A 28 24.80 -7.14 4.56
N ASP A 29 24.99 -5.85 4.30
CA ASP A 29 25.87 -5.00 5.11
C ASP A 29 25.32 -3.57 5.28
N ILE A 30 25.56 -2.98 6.45
CA ILE A 30 25.31 -1.56 6.75
C ILE A 30 26.57 -1.00 7.39
N GLU A 31 27.29 -0.19 6.62
CA GLU A 31 28.42 0.59 7.14
C GLU A 31 27.97 2.03 7.40
N LEU A 32 28.06 2.46 8.66
CA LEU A 32 27.81 3.84 9.07
C LEU A 32 29.12 4.45 9.54
N LYS A 33 29.59 5.46 8.79
CA LYS A 33 30.85 6.13 9.10
C LYS A 33 30.68 7.64 9.01
N VAL A 34 31.15 8.32 10.05
CA VAL A 34 31.25 9.77 10.09
C VAL A 34 32.72 10.14 9.95
N ASP A 35 33.00 10.98 8.96
CA ASP A 35 34.32 11.55 8.68
C ASP A 35 34.28 13.09 8.82
N GLY A 36 35.44 13.73 8.97
CA GLY A 36 35.57 15.19 8.97
C GLY A 36 35.23 15.90 10.30
N SER A 37 34.89 15.18 11.36
CA SER A 37 34.66 15.73 12.71
C SER A 37 35.80 15.39 13.66
N GLN A 38 36.18 16.32 14.54
CA GLN A 38 37.12 16.04 15.65
C GLN A 38 36.57 14.97 16.61
N ALA A 39 35.25 14.81 16.67
CA ALA A 39 34.56 13.79 17.45
C ALA A 39 34.18 12.55 16.62
N ALA A 40 34.65 12.41 15.38
CA ALA A 40 34.32 11.27 14.53
C ALA A 40 34.63 9.92 15.19
N TRP A 41 35.73 9.83 15.95
CA TRP A 41 36.12 8.59 16.64
C TRP A 41 35.07 8.11 17.65
N ILE A 42 34.50 9.02 18.45
CA ILE A 42 33.52 8.67 19.47
C ILE A 42 32.15 8.42 18.84
N ILE A 43 31.82 9.16 17.77
CA ILE A 43 30.59 8.95 17.02
C ILE A 43 30.61 7.57 16.34
N ASN A 44 31.73 7.19 15.69
CA ASN A 44 31.87 5.89 15.06
C ASN A 44 31.87 4.74 16.09
N LEU A 45 32.41 4.96 17.29
CA LEU A 45 32.29 4.01 18.40
C LEU A 45 30.82 3.82 18.83
N LEU A 46 30.07 4.91 18.96
CA LEU A 46 28.64 4.86 19.29
C LEU A 46 27.83 4.21 18.15
N LEU A 47 28.14 4.51 16.89
CA LEU A 47 27.47 3.89 15.74
C LEU A 47 27.66 2.38 15.72
N GLY A 48 28.85 1.87 16.06
CA GLY A 48 29.07 0.43 16.20
C GLY A 48 28.22 -0.21 17.31
N LEU A 49 27.88 0.51 18.38
CA LEU A 49 26.97 0.01 19.42
C LEU A 49 25.51 0.00 18.99
N PHE A 50 25.13 0.84 18.02
CA PHE A 50 23.78 0.95 17.50
C PHE A 50 23.58 0.25 16.16
N GLU A 51 24.60 -0.42 15.62
CA GLU A 51 24.58 -0.99 14.28
C GLU A 51 23.35 -1.89 14.08
N ASP A 52 23.07 -2.80 15.01
CA ASP A 52 21.92 -3.70 14.96
C ASP A 52 20.58 -2.96 14.98
N THR A 53 20.49 -1.89 15.80
CA THR A 53 19.30 -1.05 15.88
C THR A 53 19.07 -0.29 14.58
N VAL A 54 20.14 0.28 14.01
CA VAL A 54 20.04 1.00 12.73
C VAL A 54 19.72 0.02 11.60
N ARG A 55 20.35 -1.16 11.57
CA ARG A 55 20.06 -2.21 10.59
C ARG A 55 18.60 -2.64 10.65
N SER A 56 18.08 -2.88 11.84
CA SER A 56 16.67 -3.24 12.05
C SER A 56 15.72 -2.11 11.63
N TYR A 57 16.06 -0.87 11.98
CA TYR A 57 15.28 0.30 11.59
C TYR A 57 15.24 0.48 10.07
N VAL A 58 16.39 0.42 9.41
CA VAL A 58 16.50 0.56 7.95
C VAL A 58 15.76 -0.57 7.25
N ALA A 59 15.90 -1.82 7.70
CA ALA A 59 15.15 -2.95 7.15
C ALA A 59 13.63 -2.76 7.30
N GLY A 60 13.18 -2.29 8.47
CA GLY A 60 11.78 -1.95 8.72
C GLY A 60 11.26 -0.86 7.78
N ALA A 61 11.98 0.26 7.70
CA ALA A 61 11.61 1.37 6.82
C ALA A 61 11.57 0.96 5.34
N LEU A 62 12.53 0.16 4.88
CA LEU A 62 12.54 -0.37 3.52
C LEU A 62 11.37 -1.32 3.26
N ARG A 63 11.03 -2.17 4.23
CA ARG A 63 9.88 -3.07 4.12
C ARG A 63 8.57 -2.29 4.05
N ASP A 64 8.43 -1.23 4.84
CA ASP A 64 7.24 -0.39 4.85
C ASP A 64 7.11 0.39 3.53
N LEU A 65 8.20 0.95 3.01
CA LEU A 65 8.22 1.56 1.67
C LEU A 65 7.88 0.54 0.57
N LEU A 66 8.45 -0.66 0.64
CA LEU A 66 8.16 -1.73 -0.30
C LEU A 66 6.68 -2.10 -0.27
N ALA A 67 6.08 -2.21 0.92
CA ALA A 67 4.65 -2.46 1.07
C ALA A 67 3.83 -1.35 0.41
N THR A 68 4.09 -0.08 0.76
CA THR A 68 3.37 1.07 0.21
C THR A 68 3.43 1.11 -1.32
N TYR A 69 4.62 1.11 -1.92
CA TYR A 69 4.74 1.23 -3.37
C TYR A 69 4.24 0.00 -4.12
N SER A 70 4.46 -1.19 -3.58
CA SER A 70 3.93 -2.40 -4.20
C SER A 70 2.41 -2.43 -4.16
N ASN A 71 1.78 -1.97 -3.08
CA ASN A 71 0.32 -1.83 -3.00
C ASN A 71 -0.20 -0.82 -4.01
N VAL A 72 0.41 0.36 -4.14
CA VAL A 72 0.02 1.35 -5.16
C VAL A 72 0.06 0.75 -6.57
N LEU A 73 1.12 -0.01 -6.88
CA LEU A 73 1.23 -0.70 -8.17
C LEU A 73 0.17 -1.79 -8.35
N LEU A 74 -0.07 -2.61 -7.32
CA LEU A 74 -1.10 -3.65 -7.34
C LEU A 74 -2.50 -3.07 -7.49
N ARG A 75 -2.80 -1.94 -6.85
CA ARG A 75 -4.07 -1.23 -7.00
C ARG A 75 -4.29 -0.80 -8.44
N ARG A 76 -3.28 -0.15 -9.04
CA ARG A 76 -3.32 0.24 -10.45
C ARG A 76 -3.49 -0.96 -11.35
N LEU A 77 -2.76 -2.04 -11.09
CA LEU A 77 -2.85 -3.28 -11.86
C LEU A 77 -4.23 -3.92 -11.74
N ASN A 78 -4.78 -4.02 -10.53
CA ASN A 78 -6.12 -4.53 -10.26
C ASN A 78 -7.19 -3.68 -10.93
N GLY A 79 -7.06 -2.35 -10.91
CA GLY A 79 -7.96 -1.44 -11.62
C GLY A 79 -7.88 -1.57 -13.14
N LEU A 80 -6.68 -1.76 -13.70
CA LEU A 80 -6.46 -1.96 -15.14
C LEU A 80 -6.94 -3.33 -15.63
N VAL A 81 -6.74 -4.37 -14.81
CA VAL A 81 -7.20 -5.72 -15.14
C VAL A 81 -8.72 -5.78 -15.07
N GLY A 82 -9.29 -5.21 -14.00
CA GLY A 82 -10.73 -5.11 -13.79
C GLY A 82 -11.50 -6.41 -14.04
N ALA A 83 -12.80 -6.28 -14.32
CA ALA A 83 -13.64 -7.41 -14.71
C ALA A 83 -13.31 -7.93 -16.12
N ASP A 84 -12.77 -7.07 -16.99
CA ASP A 84 -12.70 -7.34 -18.43
C ASP A 84 -11.46 -8.16 -18.84
N ALA A 85 -10.30 -7.93 -18.22
CA ALA A 85 -9.08 -8.69 -18.49
C ALA A 85 -8.86 -9.85 -17.49
N ALA A 86 -9.60 -9.87 -16.38
CA ALA A 86 -9.55 -10.93 -15.37
C ALA A 86 -9.74 -12.35 -15.95
N PRO A 87 -10.73 -12.64 -16.82
CA PRO A 87 -10.91 -13.97 -17.40
C PRO A 87 -9.72 -14.43 -18.24
N LEU A 88 -9.10 -13.51 -18.99
CA LEU A 88 -7.93 -13.81 -19.81
C LEU A 88 -6.72 -14.14 -18.95
N LEU A 89 -6.50 -13.40 -17.86
CA LEU A 89 -5.41 -13.68 -16.93
C LEU A 89 -5.59 -15.03 -16.22
N LEU A 90 -6.80 -15.34 -15.76
CA LEU A 90 -7.14 -16.64 -15.19
C LEU A 90 -6.87 -17.77 -16.19
N GLN A 91 -7.24 -17.57 -17.46
CA GLN A 91 -6.97 -18.53 -18.52
C GLN A 91 -5.48 -18.72 -18.80
N LEU A 92 -4.69 -17.64 -18.82
CA LEU A 92 -3.23 -17.69 -19.00
C LEU A 92 -2.53 -18.36 -17.81
N ALA A 93 -3.03 -18.13 -16.59
CA ALA A 93 -2.54 -18.78 -15.38
C ALA A 93 -3.00 -20.24 -15.24
N GLY A 94 -3.92 -20.70 -16.09
CA GLY A 94 -4.52 -22.03 -15.98
C GLY A 94 -5.38 -22.21 -14.71
N ALA A 95 -5.90 -21.11 -14.16
CA ALA A 95 -6.69 -21.08 -12.94
C ALA A 95 -8.15 -20.71 -13.22
N ARG A 96 -9.06 -21.07 -12.31
CA ARG A 96 -10.44 -20.58 -12.28
C ARG A 96 -10.63 -19.69 -11.07
N LEU A 97 -11.64 -18.82 -11.11
CA LEU A 97 -11.96 -17.94 -9.98
C LEU A 97 -12.18 -18.72 -8.67
N GLY A 98 -12.87 -19.86 -8.74
CA GLY A 98 -13.09 -20.74 -7.59
C GLY A 98 -11.86 -21.51 -7.10
N ASP A 99 -10.73 -21.46 -7.82
CA ASP A 99 -9.46 -22.04 -7.39
C ASP A 99 -8.64 -21.04 -6.56
N LEU A 100 -9.04 -19.76 -6.55
CA LEU A 100 -8.36 -18.72 -5.78
C LEU A 100 -8.81 -18.75 -4.32
N ALA A 101 -7.87 -18.50 -3.41
CA ALA A 101 -8.20 -18.27 -2.03
C ALA A 101 -9.02 -16.97 -1.89
N PRO A 102 -10.07 -16.94 -1.05
CA PRO A 102 -10.77 -15.70 -0.77
C PRO A 102 -9.80 -14.71 -0.13
N ALA A 103 -9.82 -13.47 -0.60
CA ALA A 103 -9.07 -12.39 0.04
C ALA A 103 -9.60 -12.16 1.46
N THR A 104 -8.69 -11.93 2.39
CA THR A 104 -9.03 -11.47 3.74
C THR A 104 -9.56 -10.03 3.70
N ALA A 105 -10.31 -9.64 4.73
CA ALA A 105 -10.81 -8.26 4.84
C ALA A 105 -9.67 -7.22 4.86
N GLU A 106 -8.53 -7.57 5.46
CA GLU A 106 -7.35 -6.70 5.52
C GLU A 106 -6.70 -6.53 4.14
N GLU A 107 -6.53 -7.61 3.37
CA GLU A 107 -5.98 -7.56 2.01
C GLU A 107 -6.89 -6.77 1.07
N TYR A 108 -8.21 -6.94 1.20
CA TYR A 108 -9.17 -6.16 0.43
C TYR A 108 -9.01 -4.68 0.74
N LYS A 109 -9.03 -4.32 2.03
CA LYS A 109 -8.85 -2.94 2.50
C LYS A 109 -7.54 -2.33 1.99
N GLU A 110 -6.42 -3.06 2.12
CA GLU A 110 -5.09 -2.64 1.66
C GLU A 110 -5.03 -2.40 0.14
N LEU A 111 -5.92 -3.00 -0.65
CA LEU A 111 -5.94 -2.90 -2.11
C LEU A 111 -7.11 -2.08 -2.67
N THR A 112 -8.00 -1.56 -1.82
CA THR A 112 -9.13 -0.75 -2.28
C THR A 112 -9.21 0.62 -1.62
N GLU A 113 -8.73 0.78 -0.39
CA GLU A 113 -8.77 2.06 0.32
C GLU A 113 -7.42 2.79 0.20
N GLY A 114 -7.40 4.03 -0.31
CA GLY A 114 -6.22 4.91 -0.44
C GLY A 114 -5.23 4.86 0.75
N PRO A 115 -3.93 5.15 0.56
CA PRO A 115 -3.10 5.44 1.74
C PRO A 115 -3.78 6.56 2.54
N PRO A 116 -3.79 6.51 3.88
CA PRO A 116 -4.40 7.57 4.69
C PRO A 116 -3.69 8.89 4.39
N GLY A 117 -4.37 9.83 3.71
CA GLY A 117 -3.89 11.18 3.42
C GLY A 117 -3.75 11.59 1.94
N GLU A 118 -4.29 10.82 0.97
CA GLU A 118 -4.41 11.29 -0.43
C GLU A 118 -5.82 11.83 -0.77
N ASP A 119 -6.77 11.76 0.17
CA ASP A 119 -8.09 12.36 0.05
C ASP A 119 -8.14 13.55 1.01
N GLU A 120 -7.81 14.76 0.53
CA GLU A 120 -8.13 16.09 1.09
C GLU A 120 -7.26 17.15 0.38
N ASP A 121 -7.26 17.14 -0.97
CA ASP A 121 -7.24 18.41 -1.68
C ASP A 121 -8.70 18.89 -1.62
N ASP A 122 -9.09 19.41 -0.45
CA ASP A 122 -10.30 20.21 -0.33
C ASP A 122 -10.07 21.40 -1.27
N ASP A 123 -10.68 21.31 -2.45
CA ASP A 123 -10.98 22.45 -3.30
C ASP A 123 -11.86 23.41 -2.48
N ASP A 124 -11.24 24.12 -1.53
CA ASP A 124 -11.71 25.41 -1.02
C ASP A 124 -11.59 26.40 -2.19
N ASP A 125 -12.45 26.20 -3.19
CA ASP A 125 -12.85 27.26 -4.11
C ASP A 125 -13.59 28.29 -3.24
N ASP A 126 -12.80 29.21 -2.68
CA ASP A 126 -13.22 30.50 -2.17
C ASP A 126 -13.93 31.25 -3.32
N ASP A 127 -15.21 30.91 -3.55
CA ASP A 127 -16.17 31.75 -4.28
C ASP A 127 -16.44 33.00 -3.42
N ASP A 128 -15.45 33.91 -3.39
CA ASP A 128 -15.65 35.33 -3.11
C ASP A 128 -16.44 35.93 -4.28
N ASP A 129 -17.74 35.63 -4.35
CA ASP A 129 -18.68 36.38 -5.15
C ASP A 129 -18.88 37.75 -4.47
N ASP A 130 -18.14 38.72 -4.99
CA ASP A 130 -18.36 40.16 -4.87
C ASP A 130 -19.80 40.49 -5.35
N ASP A 131 -20.78 40.40 -4.45
CA ASP A 131 -22.08 41.06 -4.63
C ASP A 131 -21.92 42.55 -4.28
N ASP A 132 -21.43 43.31 -5.26
CA ASP A 132 -21.77 44.72 -5.46
C ASP A 132 -23.29 44.80 -5.72
N ASP A 133 -24.07 45.31 -4.76
CA ASP A 133 -25.37 45.94 -5.08
C ASP A 133 -25.84 46.96 -4.02
N ASP A 134 -26.20 48.14 -4.57
CA ASP A 134 -26.87 49.38 -4.08
C ASP A 134 -26.12 50.42 -3.20
#